data_AF-H6Q9T4-F1
#
_entry.id   AF-H6Q9T4-F1
#
_cell.length_a   1.000
_cell.length_b   1.000
_cell.length_c   1.000
_cell.angle_alpha   90.00
_cell.angle_beta   90.00
_cell.angle_gamma   90.00
#
_symmetry.space_group_name_H-M   'P 1'
#
loop_
_entity.id
_entity.type
_entity.pdbx_description
1 polymer ?
#
loop_
_entity_poly.entity_id
_entity_poly.type
_entity_poly.pdbx_seq_one_letter_code
_entity_poly.pdbx_strand_id
1 'polypeptide(L)'
;MGTFMPVKCPGEYTVDRVQVQLDEECFMQNPEAWNEKVAEWLARELEGIQQLTESHWKVIKYLREYWETYGVCPPIKMLLKETGFTLEQIY
;
A
#
# COMPACT_ATOMS: atom_id res chain seq x y z
N MET A 1 -23.16 -0.59 -15.85
CA MET A 1 -22.98 -0.63 -14.39
C MET A 1 -21.97 -1.72 -14.09
N GLY A 2 -20.70 -1.35 -13.97
CA GLY A 2 -19.62 -2.30 -13.74
C GLY A 2 -19.72 -2.86 -12.33
N THR A 3 -19.77 -4.18 -12.23
CA THR A 3 -19.75 -4.94 -10.99
C THR A 3 -18.42 -4.70 -10.27
N PHE A 4 -18.48 -4.05 -9.11
CA PHE A 4 -17.39 -4.01 -8.14
C PHE A 4 -17.18 -5.45 -7.66
N MET A 5 -16.22 -6.17 -8.26
CA MET A 5 -15.78 -7.45 -7.71
C MET A 5 -14.67 -7.12 -6.73
N PRO A 6 -14.88 -7.27 -5.40
CA PRO A 6 -13.83 -7.01 -4.45
C PRO A 6 -12.67 -7.97 -4.72
N VAL A 7 -11.45 -7.46 -4.60
CA VAL A 7 -10.23 -8.27 -4.59
C VAL A 7 -10.42 -9.41 -3.60
N LYS A 8 -10.25 -10.64 -4.09
CA LYS A 8 -10.28 -11.86 -3.28
C LYS A 8 -8.86 -12.28 -2.93
N CYS A 9 -8.67 -12.67 -1.69
CA CYS A 9 -7.39 -13.06 -1.13
C CYS A 9 -7.48 -14.53 -0.70
N PRO A 10 -6.45 -15.36 -0.99
CA PRO A 10 -5.30 -15.06 -1.84
C PRO A 10 -5.69 -14.91 -3.32
N GLY A 11 -4.85 -14.23 -4.10
CA GLY A 11 -5.12 -14.02 -5.53
C GLY A 11 -4.00 -13.33 -6.29
N GLU A 12 -4.00 -13.53 -7.61
CA GLU A 12 -3.06 -12.89 -8.53
C GLU A 12 -3.80 -11.91 -9.44
N TYR A 13 -3.22 -10.73 -9.63
CA TYR A 13 -3.83 -9.62 -10.34
C TYR A 13 -2.83 -8.95 -11.29
N THR A 14 -3.30 -8.51 -12.45
CA THR A 14 -2.49 -7.69 -13.35
C THR A 14 -2.85 -6.21 -13.19
N VAL A 15 -1.90 -5.41 -12.70
CA VAL A 15 -2.06 -3.97 -12.48
C VAL A 15 -0.99 -3.25 -13.28
N ASP A 16 -1.40 -2.42 -14.24
CA ASP A 16 -0.51 -1.70 -15.15
C ASP A 16 0.60 -2.58 -15.76
N ARG A 17 0.20 -3.77 -16.25
CA ARG A 17 1.08 -4.79 -16.86
C ARG A 17 2.06 -5.48 -15.89
N VAL A 18 1.95 -5.20 -14.60
CA VAL A 18 2.71 -5.89 -13.56
C VAL A 18 1.83 -6.93 -12.88
N GLN A 19 2.38 -8.10 -12.57
CA GLN A 19 1.68 -9.11 -11.77
C GLN A 19 1.82 -8.79 -10.30
N VAL A 20 0.71 -8.81 -9.57
CA VAL A 20 0.62 -8.58 -8.13
C VAL A 20 0.05 -9.83 -7.48
N GLN A 21 0.74 -10.34 -6.47
CA GLN A 21 0.35 -11.55 -5.73
C GLN A 21 -0.05 -11.15 -4.32
N LEU A 22 -1.26 -11.53 -3.90
CA LEU A 22 -1.77 -11.32 -2.55
C LEU A 22 -1.93 -12.65 -1.82
N ASP A 23 -1.53 -12.70 -0.55
CA ASP A 23 -1.74 -13.84 0.32
C ASP A 23 -3.16 -13.88 0.93
N GLU A 24 -3.39 -14.79 1.88
CA GLU A 24 -4.68 -14.97 2.57
C GLU A 24 -5.12 -13.74 3.35
N GLU A 25 -4.18 -12.91 3.81
CA GLU A 25 -4.41 -11.68 4.56
C GLU A 25 -4.43 -10.42 3.67
N CYS A 26 -4.43 -10.61 2.33
CA CYS A 26 -4.35 -9.54 1.33
C CYS A 26 -3.04 -8.75 1.34
N PHE A 27 -1.93 -9.30 1.84
CA PHE A 27 -0.62 -8.68 1.74
C PHE A 27 0.11 -9.06 0.45
N MET A 28 0.75 -8.05 -0.16
CA MET A 28 1.58 -8.22 -1.34
C MET A 28 2.80 -9.11 -1.06
N GLN A 29 2.91 -10.21 -1.79
CA GLN A 29 4.00 -11.19 -1.65
C GLN A 29 5.22 -10.91 -2.54
N ASN A 30 5.03 -10.09 -3.57
CA ASN A 30 6.05 -9.79 -4.58
C ASN A 30 6.39 -8.29 -4.59
N PRO A 31 7.18 -7.81 -3.62
CA PRO A 31 7.41 -6.38 -3.38
C PRO A 31 8.12 -5.64 -4.54
N GLU A 32 8.79 -6.37 -5.43
CA GLU A 32 9.39 -5.86 -6.66
C GLU A 32 8.35 -5.42 -7.71
N ALA A 33 7.13 -5.94 -7.63
CA ALA A 33 6.02 -5.53 -8.47
C ALA A 33 5.40 -4.19 -8.06
N TRP A 34 5.74 -3.69 -6.88
CA TRP A 34 5.21 -2.45 -6.37
C TRP A 34 5.63 -1.26 -7.22
N ASN A 35 4.67 -0.40 -7.51
CA ASN A 35 4.86 0.93 -8.07
C ASN A 35 3.67 1.82 -7.64
N GLU A 36 3.68 3.09 -8.03
CA GLU A 36 2.62 4.01 -7.63
C GLU A 36 1.22 3.56 -8.12
N LYS A 37 1.12 2.93 -9.31
CA LYS A 37 -0.15 2.42 -9.84
C LYS A 37 -0.68 1.22 -9.06
N VAL A 38 0.22 0.36 -8.58
CA VAL A 38 -0.15 -0.75 -7.70
C VAL A 38 -0.61 -0.24 -6.34
N ALA A 39 0.06 0.75 -5.77
CA ALA A 39 -0.37 1.36 -4.51
C ALA A 39 -1.77 2.01 -4.64
N GLU A 40 -2.03 2.74 -5.75
CA GLU A 40 -3.36 3.29 -6.04
C GLU A 40 -4.44 2.20 -6.18
N TRP A 41 -4.10 1.09 -6.85
CA TRP A 41 -5.01 -0.04 -7.00
C TRP A 41 -5.31 -0.70 -5.65
N LEU A 42 -4.30 -1.01 -4.84
CA LEU A 42 -4.47 -1.58 -3.50
C LEU A 42 -5.35 -0.67 -2.62
N ALA A 43 -5.07 0.64 -2.62
CA ALA A 43 -5.83 1.62 -1.84
C ALA A 43 -7.31 1.64 -2.24
N ARG A 44 -7.62 1.55 -3.55
CA ARG A 44 -9.00 1.55 -4.04
C ARG A 44 -9.73 0.25 -3.76
N GLU A 45 -9.08 -0.89 -4.02
CA GLU A 45 -9.73 -2.20 -3.97
C GLU A 45 -9.81 -2.81 -2.56
N LEU A 46 -8.86 -2.51 -1.67
CA LEU A 46 -8.82 -3.05 -0.31
C LEU A 46 -9.33 -2.06 0.75
N GLU A 47 -8.89 -0.80 0.67
CA GLU A 47 -9.20 0.22 1.69
C GLU A 47 -10.37 1.14 1.30
N GLY A 48 -10.89 1.02 0.07
CA GLY A 48 -11.96 1.88 -0.45
C GLY A 48 -11.53 3.34 -0.72
N ILE A 49 -10.22 3.63 -0.67
CA ILE A 49 -9.65 4.95 -0.89
C ILE A 49 -9.56 5.19 -2.40
N GLN A 50 -10.46 6.01 -2.93
CA GLN A 50 -10.53 6.27 -4.38
C GLN A 50 -9.30 6.99 -4.93
N GLN A 51 -8.68 7.86 -4.12
CA GLN A 51 -7.52 8.66 -4.50
C GLN A 51 -6.56 8.80 -3.32
N LEU A 52 -5.28 8.50 -3.56
CA LEU A 52 -4.22 8.73 -2.58
C LEU A 52 -3.88 10.23 -2.55
N THR A 53 -4.01 10.84 -1.38
CA THR A 53 -3.65 12.23 -1.15
C THR A 53 -2.14 12.37 -0.95
N GLU A 54 -1.64 13.59 -0.94
CA GLU A 54 -0.24 13.88 -0.60
C GLU A 54 0.16 13.32 0.77
N SER A 55 -0.76 13.37 1.75
CA SER A 55 -0.54 12.79 3.08
C SER A 55 -0.38 11.27 3.04
N HIS A 56 -1.24 10.58 2.27
CA HIS A 56 -1.10 9.13 2.09
C HIS A 56 0.23 8.79 1.41
N TRP A 57 0.59 9.52 0.35
CA TRP A 57 1.86 9.32 -0.35
C TRP A 57 3.07 9.55 0.53
N LYS A 58 3.02 10.54 1.43
CA LYS A 58 4.10 10.79 2.39
C LYS A 58 4.36 9.56 3.28
N VAL A 59 3.31 8.94 3.79
CA VAL A 59 3.42 7.72 4.61
C VAL A 59 3.89 6.53 3.78
N ILE A 60 3.27 6.30 2.62
CA ILE A 60 3.58 5.18 1.73
C ILE A 60 5.04 5.22 1.27
N LYS A 61 5.52 6.39 0.82
CA LYS A 61 6.90 6.57 0.35
C LYS A 61 7.91 6.37 1.48
N TYR A 62 7.62 6.90 2.67
CA TYR A 62 8.47 6.66 3.84
C TYR A 62 8.56 5.17 4.20
N LEU A 63 7.42 4.46 4.26
CA LEU A 63 7.39 3.01 4.52
C LEU A 63 8.19 2.24 3.47
N ARG A 64 8.03 2.62 2.20
CA ARG A 64 8.73 1.99 1.08
C ARG A 64 10.24 2.20 1.15
N GLU A 65 10.69 3.43 1.30
CA GLU A 65 12.12 3.77 1.42
C GLU A 65 12.76 3.07 2.62
N TYR A 66 12.05 3.02 3.75
CA TYR A 66 12.52 2.32 4.95
C TYR A 66 12.64 0.81 4.69
N TRP A 67 11.63 0.19 4.06
CA TRP A 67 11.69 -1.23 3.71
C TRP A 67 12.81 -1.53 2.70
N GLU A 68 13.02 -0.70 1.69
CA GLU A 68 14.13 -0.86 0.72
C GLU A 68 15.51 -0.76 1.40
N THR A 69 15.61 0.04 2.46
CA THR A 69 16.86 0.24 3.21
C THR A 69 17.12 -0.88 4.23
N TYR A 70 16.09 -1.32 4.95
CA TYR A 70 16.24 -2.18 6.14
C TYR A 70 15.59 -3.57 6.01
N GLY A 71 14.80 -3.82 4.97
CA GLY A 71 14.09 -5.08 4.74
C GLY A 71 12.92 -5.34 5.69
N VAL A 72 12.55 -4.36 6.52
CA VAL A 72 11.49 -4.46 7.55
C VAL A 72 10.70 -3.17 7.64
N CYS A 73 9.49 -3.21 8.20
CA CYS A 73 8.70 -2.01 8.46
C CYS A 73 9.28 -1.18 9.62
N PRO A 74 9.22 0.15 9.55
CA PRO A 74 9.67 1.01 10.65
C PRO A 74 8.74 0.90 11.87
N PRO A 75 9.27 1.09 13.09
CA PRO A 75 8.42 1.30 14.26
C PRO A 75 7.53 2.54 14.08
N ILE A 76 6.29 2.49 14.57
CA ILE A 76 5.33 3.61 14.48
C ILE A 76 5.93 4.94 14.97
N LYS A 77 6.75 4.92 16.03
CA LYS A 77 7.41 6.12 16.57
C LYS A 77 8.34 6.80 15.56
N MET A 78 9.01 6.03 14.70
CA MET A 78 9.85 6.59 13.64
C MET A 78 8.99 7.17 12.53
N LEU A 79 7.93 6.46 12.12
CA LEU A 79 6.97 6.97 11.13
C LEU A 79 6.38 8.31 11.54
N LEU A 80 5.87 8.44 12.77
CA LEU A 80 5.30 9.70 13.27
C LEU A 80 6.35 10.83 13.29
N LYS A 81 7.59 10.52 13.70
CA LYS A 81 8.69 11.49 13.74
C LYS A 81 9.07 12.00 12.34
N GLU A 82 9.26 11.10 11.37
CA GLU A 82 9.75 11.44 10.03
C GLU A 82 8.65 12.05 9.16
N THR A 83 7.40 11.58 9.32
CA THR A 83 6.25 12.17 8.60
C THR A 83 5.73 13.46 9.25
N GLY A 84 6.01 13.67 10.53
CA GLY A 84 5.45 14.78 11.30
C GLY A 84 3.95 14.64 11.60
N PHE A 85 3.36 13.47 11.30
CA PHE A 85 1.96 13.19 11.60
C PHE A 85 1.79 12.70 13.04
N THR A 86 0.61 12.96 13.59
CA THR A 86 0.18 12.38 14.86
C THR A 86 -0.40 11.00 14.62
N LEU A 87 -0.50 10.19 15.69
CA LEU A 87 -1.14 8.89 15.61
C LEU A 87 -2.62 9.02 15.18
N GLU A 88 -3.31 10.08 15.63
CA GLU A 88 -4.68 10.39 15.24
C GLU A 88 -4.82 10.67 13.73
N GLN A 89 -3.81 11.27 13.09
CA GLN A 89 -3.83 11.51 11.64
C GLN A 89 -3.56 10.25 10.81
N ILE A 90 -3.00 9.19 11.41
CA ILE A 90 -2.72 7.91 10.73
C ILE A 90 -3.92 6.96 10.76
N TYR A 91 -4.79 7.09 11.77
CA TYR A 91 -6.05 6.34 11.88
C TYR A 91 -7.14 6.94 10.97
#